data_AF-D9PMH0-F1
#
_entry.id   AF-D9PMH0-F1
#
_cell.length_a   1.000
_cell.length_b   1.000
_cell.length_c   1.000
_cell.angle_alpha   90.00
_cell.angle_beta   90.00
_cell.angle_gamma   90.00
#
_symmetry.space_group_name_H-M   'P 1'
#
loop_
_entity.id
_entity.type
_entity.pdbx_description
1 polymer ?
#
loop_
_entity_poly.entity_id
_entity_poly.type
_entity_poly.pdbx_seq_one_letter_code
_entity_poly.pdbx_strand_id
1 'polypeptide(L)'
;QLSMDYSRPPAEHFAIGQQLGVLRERGVLIVGSGNIVHNLRTMRRDAADNQAYDWVIEFDRITAGHIEQGRLEALCDFQQLGDMAQLAHPSWEHYLPLLYTAGAVEAGERPRFFNEGFQAASISMRSVIWGENLRPGDLSPCFNLVIRPHCYQLCLLRASCSSAG
;
A
#
# COMPACT_ATOMS: atom_id res chain seq x y z
N GLN A 1 9.73 -13.54 2.86
CA GLN A 1 9.27 -12.49 3.79
C GLN A 1 10.46 -11.59 4.11
N LEU A 2 10.29 -10.27 4.08
CA LEU A 2 11.33 -9.28 4.38
C LEU A 2 10.92 -8.49 5.63
N SER A 3 11.85 -8.30 6.56
CA SER A 3 11.65 -7.41 7.71
C SER A 3 11.86 -5.94 7.29
N MET A 4 11.16 -5.02 7.95
CA MET A 4 11.31 -3.58 7.72
C MET A 4 11.95 -2.94 8.95
N ASP A 5 12.90 -2.04 8.72
CA ASP A 5 13.48 -1.21 9.77
C ASP A 5 12.66 0.08 9.91
N TYR A 6 11.75 0.09 10.89
CA TYR A 6 10.81 1.20 11.10
C TYR A 6 11.48 2.52 11.55
N SER A 7 12.77 2.50 11.87
CA SER A 7 13.51 3.70 12.26
C SER A 7 13.99 4.53 11.06
N ARG A 8 13.91 3.97 9.85
CA ARG A 8 14.37 4.64 8.63
C ARG A 8 13.38 5.70 8.14
N PRO A 9 13.87 6.74 7.45
CA PRO A 9 13.02 7.72 6.80
C PRO A 9 12.09 7.08 5.74
N PRO A 10 10.85 7.59 5.56
CA PRO A 10 9.92 7.13 4.52
C PRO A 10 10.54 7.01 3.11
N ALA A 11 11.34 8.01 2.72
CA ALA A 11 12.02 8.03 1.42
C ALA A 11 12.96 6.82 1.21
N GLU A 12 13.59 6.30 2.27
CA GLU A 12 14.43 5.10 2.15
C GLU A 12 13.60 3.84 1.89
N HIS A 13 12.42 3.72 2.50
CA HIS A 13 11.52 2.59 2.24
C HIS A 13 11.05 2.58 0.78
N PHE A 14 10.74 3.75 0.23
CA PHE A 14 10.41 3.91 -1.18
C PHE A 14 11.58 3.53 -2.10
N ALA A 15 12.79 4.00 -1.79
CA ALA A 15 14.00 3.66 -2.55
C ALA A 15 14.30 2.14 -2.52
N ILE A 16 14.07 1.46 -1.39
CA ILE A 16 14.17 0.00 -1.34
C ILE A 16 13.10 -0.64 -2.25
N GLY A 17 11.87 -0.11 -2.26
CA GLY A 17 10.83 -0.52 -3.21
C GLY A 17 11.30 -0.48 -4.67
N GLN A 18 11.95 0.61 -5.07
CA GLN A 18 12.54 0.76 -6.41
C GLN A 18 13.56 -0.35 -6.72
N GLN A 19 14.43 -0.67 -5.76
CA GLN A 19 15.41 -1.74 -5.92
C GLN A 19 14.76 -3.13 -6.01
N LEU A 20 13.63 -3.35 -5.32
CA LEU A 20 12.88 -4.60 -5.39
C LEU A 20 12.15 -4.78 -6.72
N GLY A 21 11.89 -3.71 -7.48
CA GLY A 21 11.20 -3.74 -8.77
C GLY A 21 11.80 -4.77 -9.75
N VAL A 22 13.13 -4.92 -9.79
CA VAL A 22 13.82 -5.90 -10.66
C VAL A 22 13.42 -7.36 -10.39
N LEU A 23 12.90 -7.67 -9.20
CA LEU A 23 12.43 -9.02 -8.89
C LEU A 23 11.14 -9.36 -9.64
N ARG A 24 10.37 -8.35 -10.06
CA ARG A 24 9.13 -8.52 -10.83
C ARG A 24 9.40 -9.15 -12.19
N GLU A 25 10.52 -8.78 -12.84
CA GLU A 25 11.03 -9.41 -14.07
C GLU A 25 11.33 -10.92 -13.90
N ARG A 26 11.53 -11.38 -12.66
CA ARG A 26 11.80 -12.78 -12.31
C ARG A 26 10.55 -13.52 -11.83
N GLY A 27 9.37 -12.96 -12.08
CA GLY A 27 8.09 -13.52 -11.64
C GLY A 27 7.89 -13.44 -10.14
N VAL A 28 8.45 -12.44 -9.46
CA VAL A 28 8.20 -12.22 -8.02
C VAL A 28 7.09 -11.19 -7.84
N LEU A 29 6.06 -11.61 -7.11
CA LEU A 29 4.96 -10.81 -6.61
C LEU A 29 5.41 -10.08 -5.32
N ILE A 30 5.28 -8.75 -5.31
CA ILE A 30 5.60 -7.90 -4.17
C ILE A 30 4.29 -7.53 -3.45
N VAL A 31 4.18 -7.96 -2.19
CA VAL A 31 2.99 -7.73 -1.36
C VAL A 31 3.40 -6.99 -0.10
N GLY A 32 3.04 -5.72 -0.02
CA GLY A 32 2.94 -5.01 1.26
C GLY A 32 1.63 -5.36 1.97
N SER A 33 1.63 -5.33 3.29
CA SER A 33 0.41 -5.45 4.08
C SER A 33 0.52 -4.47 5.24
N GLY A 34 -0.44 -3.56 5.34
CA GLY A 34 -0.40 -2.38 6.20
C GLY A 34 -1.79 -1.74 6.27
N ASN A 35 -1.86 -0.41 6.37
CA ASN A 35 -3.08 0.41 6.28
C ASN A 35 -2.71 1.86 5.89
N ILE A 36 -3.55 2.52 5.10
CA ILE A 36 -3.38 3.96 4.82
C ILE A 36 -3.71 4.82 6.04
N VAL A 37 -4.59 4.36 6.92
CA VAL A 37 -4.87 4.97 8.22
C VAL A 37 -4.99 3.85 9.23
N HIS A 38 -4.28 3.95 10.35
CA HIS A 38 -4.34 2.96 11.42
C HIS A 38 -4.07 3.60 12.78
N ASN A 39 -5.16 4.01 13.43
CA ASN A 39 -5.10 4.49 14.80
C ASN A 39 -6.04 3.68 15.71
N LEU A 40 -5.45 2.77 16.49
CA LEU A 40 -6.18 1.96 17.45
C LEU A 40 -6.63 2.76 18.69
N ARG A 41 -6.00 3.91 19.00
CA ARG A 41 -6.37 4.75 20.15
C ARG A 41 -7.72 5.44 19.95
N THR A 42 -8.10 5.71 18.71
CA THR A 42 -9.38 6.37 18.35
C THR A 42 -10.44 5.39 17.83
N MET A 43 -10.12 4.10 17.82
CA MET A 43 -10.97 3.05 17.27
C MET A 43 -12.29 2.95 18.01
N ARG A 44 -13.38 2.79 17.25
CA ARG A 44 -14.74 2.59 17.75
C ARG A 44 -15.30 1.26 17.29
N ARG A 45 -15.36 0.27 18.19
CA ARG A 45 -15.85 -1.08 17.87
C ARG A 45 -17.35 -1.13 17.56
N ASP A 46 -18.09 -0.12 18.00
CA ASP A 46 -19.53 0.08 17.78
C ASP A 46 -19.83 0.84 16.47
N ALA A 47 -18.82 1.33 15.77
CA ALA A 47 -19.02 2.02 14.50
C ALA A 47 -19.60 1.05 13.46
N ALA A 48 -20.57 1.52 12.68
CA ALA A 48 -21.11 0.75 11.57
C ALA A 48 -20.04 0.53 10.49
N ASP A 49 -20.24 -0.49 9.65
CA ASP A 49 -19.36 -0.72 8.50
C ASP A 49 -19.27 0.53 7.62
N ASN A 50 -18.04 0.87 7.20
CA ASN A 50 -17.71 2.08 6.44
C ASN A 50 -18.00 3.41 7.13
N GLN A 51 -18.40 3.43 8.41
CA GLN A 51 -18.39 4.64 9.20
C GLN A 51 -16.94 5.00 9.55
N ALA A 52 -16.52 6.22 9.23
CA ALA A 52 -15.19 6.75 9.50
C ALA A 52 -15.24 8.20 10.01
N TYR A 53 -14.19 8.64 10.69
CA TYR A 53 -14.01 10.07 10.98
C TYR A 53 -13.62 10.84 9.71
N ASP A 54 -13.99 12.12 9.64
CA ASP A 54 -13.66 12.97 8.48
C ASP A 54 -12.15 13.01 8.18
N TRP A 55 -11.32 13.06 9.22
CA TRP A 55 -9.86 13.07 9.07
C TRP A 55 -9.31 11.75 8.50
N VAL A 56 -9.99 10.62 8.74
CA VAL A 56 -9.62 9.30 8.18
C VAL A 56 -9.91 9.29 6.69
N ILE A 57 -11.12 9.75 6.32
CA ILE A 57 -11.55 9.86 4.93
C ILE A 57 -10.63 10.81 4.17
N GLU A 58 -10.28 11.95 4.77
CA GLU A 58 -9.42 12.94 4.12
C GLU A 58 -7.99 12.43 3.91
N PHE A 59 -7.37 11.81 4.91
CA PHE A 59 -6.03 11.22 4.77
C PHE A 59 -6.01 10.11 3.71
N ASP A 60 -7.03 9.24 3.71
CA ASP A 60 -7.20 8.19 2.72
C ASP A 60 -7.34 8.76 1.30
N ARG A 61 -8.18 9.78 1.14
CA ARG A 61 -8.45 10.46 -0.14
C ARG A 61 -7.20 11.17 -0.69
N ILE A 62 -6.43 11.84 0.17
CA ILE A 62 -5.16 12.47 -0.24
C ILE A 62 -4.19 11.41 -0.76
N THR A 63 -4.01 10.33 0.01
CA THR A 63 -3.14 9.19 -0.37
C THR A 63 -3.59 8.55 -1.67
N ALA A 64 -4.89 8.28 -1.83
CA ALA A 64 -5.47 7.75 -3.05
C ALA A 64 -5.25 8.69 -4.25
N GLY A 65 -5.43 10.00 -4.06
CA GLY A 65 -5.20 10.99 -5.10
C GLY A 65 -3.75 11.03 -5.59
N HIS A 66 -2.77 10.84 -4.70
CA HIS A 66 -1.36 10.68 -5.11
C HIS A 66 -1.17 9.43 -5.98
N ILE A 67 -1.76 8.30 -5.59
CA ILE A 67 -1.70 7.04 -6.31
C ILE A 67 -2.34 7.16 -7.70
N GLU A 68 -3.55 7.69 -7.80
CA GLU A 68 -4.29 7.86 -9.06
C GLU A 68 -3.56 8.77 -10.05
N GLN A 69 -2.90 9.80 -9.54
CA GLN A 69 -2.16 10.77 -10.35
C GLN A 69 -0.75 10.29 -10.70
N GLY A 70 -0.34 9.09 -10.27
CA GLY A 70 1.02 8.57 -10.46
C GLY A 70 2.09 9.32 -9.67
N ARG A 71 1.71 10.17 -8.70
CA ARG A 71 2.63 10.93 -7.85
C ARG A 71 3.12 10.07 -6.68
N LEU A 72 3.71 8.91 -6.98
CA LEU A 72 4.05 7.90 -6.00
C LEU A 72 5.16 8.34 -5.03
N GLU A 73 6.13 9.13 -5.49
CA GLU A 73 7.18 9.69 -4.63
C GLU A 73 6.60 10.61 -3.53
N ALA A 74 5.52 11.33 -3.83
CA ALA A 74 4.86 12.22 -2.87
C ALA A 74 4.21 11.47 -1.69
N LEU A 75 4.05 10.15 -1.78
CA LEU A 75 3.63 9.32 -0.64
C LEU A 75 4.66 9.33 0.49
N CYS A 76 5.94 9.63 0.20
CA CYS A 76 6.98 9.76 1.23
C CYS A 76 6.76 10.97 2.14
N ASP A 77 6.05 11.99 1.66
CA ASP A 77 5.84 13.27 2.32
C ASP A 77 4.58 13.31 3.19
N PHE A 78 3.96 12.16 3.46
CA PHE A 78 2.72 12.08 4.23
C PHE A 78 2.82 12.75 5.62
N GLN A 79 4.02 12.82 6.21
CA GLN A 79 4.27 13.50 7.48
C GLN A 79 4.03 15.02 7.40
N GLN A 80 4.10 15.61 6.21
CA GLN A 80 3.80 17.03 5.97
C GLN A 80 2.31 17.36 6.14
N LEU A 81 1.43 16.36 6.23
CA LEU A 81 0.01 16.54 6.58
C LEU A 81 -0.21 16.88 8.07
N GLY A 82 0.87 17.02 8.85
CA GLY A 82 0.84 17.58 10.20
C GLY A 82 0.04 16.73 11.19
N ASP A 83 -0.83 17.39 11.96
CA ASP A 83 -1.65 16.74 12.99
C ASP A 83 -2.50 15.60 12.45
N MET A 84 -2.95 15.70 11.19
CA MET A 84 -3.71 14.63 10.53
C MET A 84 -2.85 13.36 10.36
N ALA A 85 -1.57 13.50 10.01
CA ALA A 85 -0.66 12.37 9.91
C ALA A 85 -0.42 11.72 11.28
N GLN A 86 -0.16 12.53 12.32
CA GLN A 86 0.02 12.04 13.69
C GLN A 86 -1.22 11.31 14.21
N LEU A 87 -2.40 11.79 13.83
CA LEU A 87 -3.66 11.16 14.17
C LEU A 87 -3.92 9.89 13.34
N ALA A 88 -3.53 9.86 12.07
CA ALA A 88 -3.67 8.67 11.23
C ALA A 88 -2.75 7.52 11.66
N HIS A 89 -1.58 7.88 12.19
CA HIS A 89 -0.52 6.94 12.52
C HIS A 89 0.21 7.40 13.79
N PRO A 90 -0.18 6.90 14.98
CA PRO A 90 0.59 7.10 16.21
C PRO A 90 2.04 6.57 16.10
N SER A 91 2.25 5.64 15.19
CA SER A 91 3.51 5.14 14.68
C SER A 91 3.32 4.74 13.21
N TRP A 92 4.38 4.78 12.41
CA TRP A 92 4.28 4.79 10.95
C TRP A 92 4.30 3.40 10.30
N GLU A 93 4.49 2.32 11.07
CA GLU A 93 4.78 0.98 10.57
C GLU A 93 3.72 0.41 9.62
N HIS A 94 2.46 0.84 9.77
CA HIS A 94 1.37 0.42 8.90
C HIS A 94 1.34 1.14 7.55
N TYR A 95 1.91 2.34 7.48
CA TYR A 95 1.99 3.12 6.24
C TYR A 95 3.16 2.67 5.37
N LEU A 96 4.30 2.35 5.99
CA LEU A 96 5.55 2.01 5.30
C LEU A 96 5.44 0.91 4.21
N PRO A 97 4.65 -0.17 4.37
CA PRO A 97 4.43 -1.16 3.31
C PRO A 97 3.93 -0.58 1.98
N LEU A 98 3.15 0.52 2.02
CA LEU A 98 2.71 1.22 0.82
C LEU A 98 3.91 1.78 0.05
N LEU A 99 4.92 2.31 0.73
CA LEU A 99 6.09 2.91 0.10
C LEU A 99 6.94 1.89 -0.65
N TYR A 100 7.12 0.69 -0.09
CA TYR A 100 7.82 -0.40 -0.79
C TYR A 100 7.11 -0.80 -2.08
N THR A 101 5.79 -0.93 -2.04
CA THR A 101 5.02 -1.36 -3.21
C THR A 101 4.89 -0.25 -4.25
N ALA A 102 4.69 0.99 -3.83
CA ALA A 102 4.68 2.17 -4.70
C ALA A 102 6.03 2.39 -5.38
N GLY A 103 7.14 2.19 -4.67
CA GLY A 103 8.49 2.29 -5.25
C GLY A 103 8.76 1.23 -6.31
N ALA A 104 8.11 0.07 -6.25
CA ALA A 104 8.28 -1.02 -7.21
C ALA A 104 7.42 -0.89 -8.48
N VAL A 105 6.58 0.15 -8.58
CA VAL A 105 5.70 0.40 -9.73
C VAL A 105 6.52 0.88 -10.93
N GLU A 106 6.24 0.34 -12.11
CA GLU A 106 6.89 0.74 -13.36
C GLU A 106 6.11 1.84 -14.09
N ALA A 107 6.81 2.57 -14.96
CA ALA A 107 6.19 3.63 -15.74
C ALA A 107 5.06 3.09 -16.64
N GLY A 108 3.88 3.72 -16.56
CA GLY A 108 2.71 3.36 -17.36
C GLY A 108 1.77 2.35 -16.70
N GLU A 109 2.16 1.75 -15.56
CA GLU A 109 1.27 0.90 -14.79
C GLU A 109 0.18 1.72 -14.09
N ARG A 110 -1.08 1.34 -14.31
CA ARG A 110 -2.22 2.03 -13.71
C ARG A 110 -2.64 1.35 -12.41
N PRO A 111 -2.96 2.12 -11.36
CA PRO A 111 -3.58 1.57 -10.16
C PRO A 111 -5.02 1.13 -10.44
N ARG A 112 -5.48 0.11 -9.71
CA ARG A 112 -6.89 -0.18 -9.50
C ARG A 112 -7.14 -0.38 -8.01
N PHE A 113 -8.09 0.35 -7.46
CA PHE A 113 -8.59 0.08 -6.11
C PHE A 113 -9.65 -1.03 -6.17
N PHE A 114 -9.63 -1.94 -5.20
CA PHE A 114 -10.58 -3.07 -5.14
C PHE A 114 -11.18 -3.28 -3.73
N ASN A 115 -10.71 -2.51 -2.76
CA ASN A 115 -11.32 -2.34 -1.46
C ASN A 115 -11.06 -0.89 -1.05
N GLU A 116 -12.09 -0.18 -0.59
CA GLU A 116 -12.01 1.24 -0.19
C GLU A 116 -12.80 1.48 1.11
N GLY A 117 -13.09 0.39 1.84
CA GLY A 117 -13.88 0.46 3.05
C GLY A 117 -13.13 1.02 4.25
N PHE A 118 -13.88 1.32 5.29
CA PHE A 118 -13.36 1.75 6.58
C PHE A 118 -13.88 0.84 7.69
N GLN A 119 -13.03 0.59 8.68
CA GLN A 119 -13.37 -0.23 9.84
C GLN A 119 -13.14 0.53 11.13
N ALA A 120 -14.06 0.29 12.07
CA ALA A 120 -13.98 0.75 13.44
C ALA A 120 -13.65 2.26 13.57
N ALA A 121 -14.22 3.06 12.67
CA ALA A 121 -14.05 4.50 12.52
C ALA A 121 -12.65 5.04 12.16
N SER A 122 -11.56 4.33 12.44
CA SER A 122 -10.18 4.85 12.30
C SER A 122 -9.18 3.89 11.66
N ILE A 123 -9.67 2.96 10.83
CA ILE A 123 -8.85 2.05 10.04
C ILE A 123 -9.28 2.12 8.57
N SER A 124 -8.40 2.59 7.69
CA SER A 124 -8.62 2.50 6.24
C SER A 124 -8.27 1.10 5.75
N MET A 125 -9.19 0.50 4.99
CA MET A 125 -9.01 -0.81 4.37
C MET A 125 -8.65 -0.71 2.88
N ARG A 126 -8.30 0.51 2.41
CA ARG A 126 -8.01 0.73 0.99
C ARG A 126 -6.95 -0.25 0.50
N SER A 127 -7.22 -0.92 -0.62
CA SER A 127 -6.30 -1.84 -1.27
C SER A 127 -6.17 -1.48 -2.74
N VAL A 128 -4.94 -1.47 -3.23
CA VAL A 128 -4.58 -1.06 -4.58
C VAL A 128 -3.74 -2.13 -5.24
N ILE A 129 -3.97 -2.35 -6.53
CA ILE A 129 -3.17 -3.21 -7.37
C ILE A 129 -2.61 -2.42 -8.56
N TRP A 130 -1.37 -2.70 -8.95
CA TRP A 130 -0.72 -2.16 -10.14
C TRP A 130 -0.29 -3.31 -11.06
N GLY A 131 -0.16 -3.03 -12.36
CA GLY A 131 0.41 -3.97 -13.33
C GLY A 131 -0.57 -4.97 -13.93
N GLU A 132 -1.89 -4.74 -13.82
CA GLU A 132 -2.89 -5.68 -14.36
C GLU A 132 -3.04 -5.68 -15.89
N ASN A 133 -2.41 -4.74 -16.61
CA ASN A 133 -2.70 -4.50 -18.03
C ASN A 133 -1.43 -4.35 -18.90
N LEU A 134 -0.55 -5.35 -18.92
CA LEU A 134 0.53 -5.41 -19.91
C LEU A 134 0.54 -6.76 -20.64
N ARG A 135 0.00 -6.71 -21.88
CA ARG A 135 0.11 -7.62 -23.05
C ARG A 135 -0.94 -8.74 -23.21
N PRO A 136 -1.69 -8.77 -24.33
CA PRO A 136 -2.38 -9.98 -24.79
C PRO A 136 -1.36 -11.10 -25.02
N GLY A 137 -1.52 -12.22 -24.31
CA GLY A 137 -0.63 -13.39 -24.43
C GLY A 137 0.43 -13.53 -23.33
N ASP A 138 0.53 -12.57 -22.41
CA ASP A 138 1.34 -12.72 -21.20
C ASP A 138 0.47 -13.31 -20.08
N LEU A 139 0.62 -14.61 -19.83
CA LEU A 139 -0.06 -15.33 -18.73
C LEU A 139 0.61 -15.08 -17.38
N SER A 140 1.28 -13.93 -17.19
CA SER A 140 1.96 -13.59 -15.96
C SER A 140 1.13 -12.59 -15.14
N PRO A 141 0.14 -13.05 -14.34
CA PRO A 141 -0.45 -12.22 -13.31
C PRO A 141 0.55 -12.10 -12.15
N CYS A 142 1.63 -11.34 -12.34
CA CYS A 142 2.50 -10.94 -11.24
C CYS A 142 1.87 -9.69 -10.61
N PHE A 143 0.77 -9.93 -9.88
CA PHE A 143 -0.07 -8.94 -9.23
C PHE A 143 0.67 -8.11 -8.16
N ASN A 144 0.02 -7.14 -7.52
CA ASN A 144 0.57 -6.31 -6.43
C ASN A 144 -0.47 -6.07 -5.32
N LEU A 145 0.01 -6.02 -4.08
CA LEU A 145 -0.53 -5.45 -2.82
C LEU A 145 -1.98 -5.79 -2.36
N VAL A 146 -2.07 -6.46 -1.20
CA VAL A 146 -3.28 -6.55 -0.36
C VAL A 146 -2.95 -5.95 1.01
N ILE A 147 -3.57 -4.82 1.34
CA ILE A 147 -3.53 -4.22 2.67
C ILE A 147 -4.43 -5.08 3.58
N ARG A 148 -3.84 -6.08 4.26
CA ARG A 148 -4.56 -6.90 5.25
C ARG A 148 -4.30 -6.40 6.68
N PRO A 149 -5.34 -6.33 7.54
CA PRO A 149 -5.25 -5.73 8.87
C PRO A 149 -4.45 -6.55 9.91
N HIS A 150 -3.80 -7.65 9.53
CA HIS A 150 -3.28 -8.64 10.50
C HIS A 150 -1.82 -9.09 10.31
N CYS A 151 -1.08 -8.54 9.33
CA CYS A 151 0.37 -8.76 9.21
C CYS A 151 1.06 -7.50 8.66
N TYR A 152 1.96 -6.88 9.44
CA TYR A 152 2.78 -5.73 9.03
C TYR A 152 4.05 -6.22 8.37
N GLN A 153 3.94 -6.74 7.15
CA GLN A 153 5.02 -7.48 6.52
C GLN A 153 5.08 -7.18 5.03
N LEU A 154 6.30 -7.09 4.53
CA LEU A 154 6.57 -7.19 3.10
C LEU A 154 6.82 -8.65 2.75
N CYS A 155 5.97 -9.21 1.89
CA CYS A 155 6.08 -10.56 1.38
C CYS A 155 6.51 -10.53 -0.09
N LEU A 156 7.59 -11.24 -0.38
CA LEU A 156 8.03 -11.54 -1.73
C LEU A 156 7.59 -12.98 -2.03
N LEU A 157 6.68 -13.15 -2.97
CA LEU A 157 6.12 -14.44 -3.37
C LEU A 157 6.58 -14.75 -4.78
N ARG A 158 7.19 -15.92 -5.00
CA ARG A 158 7.50 -16.36 -6.37
C ARG A 158 6.22 -16.85 -7.02
N ALA A 159 5.81 -16.23 -8.12
CA ALA A 159 4.74 -16.74 -8.95
C ALA A 159 5.25 -18.00 -9.67
N SER A 160 4.63 -19.14 -9.38
CA SER A 160 4.82 -20.36 -10.16
C SER A 160 4.03 -20.19 -11.46
N CYS A 161 4.67 -19.69 -12.52
CA CYS A 161 4.08 -19.75 -13.85
C CYS A 161 4.16 -21.20 -14.35
N SER A 162 3.09 -21.96 -14.16
CA SER A 162 2.89 -23.20 -14.92
C SER A 162 2.54 -22.79 -16.35
N SER A 163 3.44 -23.03 -17.30
CA SER A 163 3.10 -22.96 -18.72
C SER A 163 1.96 -23.95 -18.96
N ALA A 164 0.77 -23.44 -19.25
CA ALA A 164 -0.27 -24.24 -19.89
C ALA A 164 0.28 -24.61 -21.27
N GLY A 165 0.69 -25.87 -21.43
CA GLY A 165 1.05 -26.46 -22.72
C GLY A 165 -0.16 -26.77 -23.57
#